data_AF-A0A225UE39-F1
#
_entry.id   AF-A0A225UE39-F1
#
_cell.length_a   1.000
_cell.length_b   1.000
_cell.length_c   1.000
_cell.angle_alpha   90.00
_cell.angle_beta   90.00
_cell.angle_gamma   90.00
#
_symmetry.space_group_name_H-M   'P 1'
#
loop_
_entity.id
_entity.type
_entity.pdbx_description
1 polymer ?
#
loop_
_entity_poly.entity_id
_entity_poly.type
_entity_poly.pdbx_seq_one_letter_code
_entity_poly.pdbx_strand_id
1 'polypeptide(L)'
;MKAPDDEGDEEHPGSGWSEEDLKFTYHCKELRDFVDQDPVMRILKLKRFSDPKDPVTAPATLANRFDAAMELIRLLKEAGMIP
;
A
#
# COMPACT_ATOMS: atom_id res chain seq x y z
N MET A 1 -1.20 59.48 6.53
CA MET A 1 -1.71 58.11 6.35
C MET A 1 -0.59 57.29 5.76
N LYS A 2 -0.17 56.22 6.44
CA LYS A 2 0.68 55.17 5.87
C LYS A 2 -0.12 53.89 6.02
N ALA A 3 -0.44 53.25 4.90
CA ALA A 3 -1.08 51.93 4.93
C ALA A 3 -0.08 50.93 5.52
N PRO A 4 -0.52 49.91 6.27
CA PRO A 4 0.34 48.79 6.61
C PRO A 4 0.66 48.04 5.32
N ASP A 5 1.93 47.68 5.13
CA ASP A 5 2.32 46.75 4.08
C ASP A 5 1.55 45.45 4.32
N ASP A 6 0.74 45.11 3.32
CA ASP A 6 0.04 43.84 3.20
C ASP A 6 1.10 42.81 2.84
N GLU A 7 1.69 42.19 3.86
CA GLU A 7 2.54 41.00 3.76
C GLU A 7 1.64 39.81 3.38
N GLY A 8 0.98 39.92 2.23
CA GLY A 8 0.30 38.83 1.58
C GLY A 8 1.35 37.98 0.89
N ASP A 9 2.05 37.16 1.66
CA ASP A 9 2.63 35.93 1.12
C ASP A 9 1.89 34.78 1.80
N GLU A 10 0.63 34.68 1.38
CA GLU A 10 -0.07 33.43 1.11
C GLU A 10 0.74 32.21 1.55
N GLU A 11 0.54 31.85 2.82
CA GLU A 11 0.68 30.49 3.29
C GLU A 11 -0.27 29.65 2.45
N HIS A 12 0.15 29.32 1.21
CA HIS A 12 -0.44 28.24 0.47
C HIS A 12 -0.26 27.05 1.40
N PRO A 13 -1.33 26.50 1.99
CA PRO A 13 -1.23 25.22 2.63
C PRO A 13 -1.17 24.26 1.45
N GLY A 14 0.00 24.18 0.83
CA GLY A 14 0.36 23.13 -0.10
C GLY A 14 0.09 21.87 0.67
N SER A 15 -1.06 21.27 0.37
CA SER A 15 -1.59 20.02 0.89
C SER A 15 -0.42 19.22 1.44
N GLY A 16 -0.28 19.08 2.77
CA GLY A 16 0.95 18.64 3.48
C GLY A 16 1.46 17.23 3.14
N TRP A 17 1.03 16.72 2.00
CA TRP A 17 1.48 15.57 1.26
C TRP A 17 2.77 15.90 0.52
N SER A 18 3.78 15.10 0.80
CA SER A 18 4.97 15.05 -0.02
C SER A 18 4.67 14.43 -1.40
N GLU A 19 5.60 14.59 -2.35
CA GLU A 19 5.50 13.92 -3.65
C GLU A 19 5.46 12.39 -3.48
N GLU A 20 6.21 11.90 -2.50
CA GLU A 20 6.27 10.49 -2.12
C GLU A 20 4.91 9.97 -1.64
N ASP A 21 4.21 10.74 -0.80
CA ASP A 21 2.90 10.34 -0.27
C ASP A 21 1.84 10.31 -1.39
N LEU A 22 1.91 11.26 -2.33
CA LEU A 22 1.02 11.28 -3.48
C LEU A 22 1.26 10.08 -4.40
N LYS A 23 2.53 9.77 -4.67
CA LYS A 23 2.93 8.61 -5.47
C LYS A 23 2.50 7.30 -4.81
N PHE A 24 2.70 7.16 -3.50
CA PHE A 24 2.25 6.00 -2.74
C PHE A 24 0.74 5.83 -2.83
N THR A 25 -0.02 6.91 -2.60
CA THR A 25 -1.49 6.90 -2.66
C THR A 25 -2.00 6.53 -4.05
N TYR A 26 -1.38 7.06 -5.11
CA TYR A 26 -1.69 6.69 -6.49
C TYR A 26 -1.51 5.18 -6.72
N HIS A 27 -0.35 4.62 -6.35
CA HIS A 27 -0.09 3.19 -6.53
C HIS A 27 -1.01 2.30 -5.69
N CYS A 28 -1.35 2.70 -4.47
CA CYS A 28 -2.32 1.97 -3.66
C CYS A 28 -3.72 1.96 -4.29
N LYS A 29 -4.12 3.05 -4.94
CA LYS A 29 -5.38 3.12 -5.69
C LYS A 29 -5.33 2.24 -6.93
N GLU A 30 -4.28 2.36 -7.74
CA GLU A 30 -4.10 1.57 -8.96
C GLU A 30 -4.07 0.06 -8.67
N LEU A 31 -3.40 -0.35 -7.59
CA LEU A 31 -3.40 -1.74 -7.15
C LEU A 31 -4.78 -2.23 -6.71
N ARG A 32 -5.55 -1.39 -5.99
CA ARG A 32 -6.92 -1.74 -5.58
C ARG A 32 -7.80 -1.94 -6.81
N ASP A 33 -7.73 -1.01 -7.77
CA ASP A 33 -8.51 -1.06 -8.99
C ASP A 33 -8.12 -2.28 -9.83
N PHE A 34 -6.82 -2.63 -9.89
CA PHE A 34 -6.35 -3.85 -10.55
C PHE A 34 -6.93 -5.11 -9.90
N VAL A 35 -6.86 -5.24 -8.58
CA VAL A 35 -7.40 -6.41 -7.86
C VAL A 35 -8.92 -6.55 -8.07
N ASP A 36 -9.64 -5.42 -8.13
CA ASP A 36 -11.09 -5.42 -8.27
C ASP A 36 -11.57 -5.64 -9.71
N GLN A 37 -10.88 -5.07 -10.70
CA GLN A 37 -11.33 -5.04 -12.09
C GLN A 37 -10.70 -6.13 -12.96
N ASP A 38 -9.46 -6.53 -12.70
CA ASP A 38 -8.77 -7.51 -13.53
C ASP A 38 -9.50 -8.86 -13.52
N PRO A 39 -9.86 -9.43 -14.69
CA PRO A 39 -10.60 -10.68 -14.76
C PRO A 39 -9.91 -11.86 -14.06
N VAL A 40 -8.58 -11.95 -14.13
CA VAL A 40 -7.80 -13.00 -13.47
C VAL A 40 -7.85 -12.78 -11.97
N MET A 41 -7.64 -11.56 -11.49
CA MET A 41 -7.69 -11.23 -10.07
C MET A 41 -9.08 -11.49 -9.45
N ARG A 42 -10.15 -11.19 -10.19
CA ARG A 42 -11.54 -11.50 -9.81
C ARG A 42 -11.81 -13.01 -9.73
N ILE A 43 -11.26 -13.80 -10.65
CA ILE A 43 -11.37 -15.27 -10.64
C ILE A 43 -10.59 -15.87 -9.48
N LEU A 44 -9.38 -15.37 -9.26
CA LEU A 44 -8.56 -15.74 -8.11
C LEU A 44 -9.24 -15.36 -6.79
N LYS A 45 -10.28 -14.51 -6.84
CA LYS A 45 -11.03 -14.00 -5.69
C LYS A 45 -10.05 -13.71 -4.58
N LEU A 46 -9.06 -12.85 -4.88
CA LEU A 46 -8.03 -12.49 -3.92
C LEU A 46 -8.76 -11.90 -2.71
N LYS A 47 -9.13 -12.78 -1.76
CA LYS A 47 -9.79 -12.37 -0.54
C LYS A 47 -8.72 -11.56 0.12
N ARG A 48 -9.04 -10.30 0.40
CA ARG A 48 -8.26 -9.49 1.31
C ARG A 48 -8.02 -10.38 2.52
N PHE A 49 -6.78 -10.80 2.71
CA PHE A 49 -6.47 -11.69 3.82
C PHE A 49 -6.89 -10.93 5.07
N SER A 50 -7.67 -11.60 5.92
CA SER A 50 -7.99 -11.04 7.23
C SER A 50 -6.67 -10.74 7.94
N ASP A 51 -6.68 -9.75 8.84
CA ASP A 51 -5.51 -9.49 9.67
C ASP A 51 -5.00 -10.80 10.29
N PRO A 52 -3.66 -11.00 10.37
CA PRO A 52 -3.10 -12.19 10.98
C PRO A 52 -3.70 -12.41 12.36
N LYS A 53 -4.13 -13.63 12.66
CA LYS A 53 -4.59 -13.96 14.03
C LYS A 53 -3.45 -13.86 15.03
N ASP A 54 -2.22 -14.14 14.57
CA ASP A 54 -1.01 -14.18 15.36
C ASP A 54 0.12 -13.39 14.68
N PRO A 55 1.10 -12.86 15.44
CA PRO A 55 2.28 -12.23 14.88
C PRO A 55 2.99 -13.19 13.92
N VAL A 56 3.21 -12.75 12.69
CA VAL A 56 3.84 -13.57 11.64
C VAL A 56 5.33 -13.27 11.60
N THR A 57 6.13 -14.30 11.37
CA THR A 57 7.57 -14.16 11.14
C THR A 57 7.86 -13.18 9.99
N ALA A 58 8.90 -12.35 10.14
CA ALA A 58 9.29 -11.42 9.09
C ALA A 58 9.76 -12.16 7.83
N PRO A 59 9.37 -11.72 6.63
CA PRO A 59 9.79 -12.35 5.38
C PRO A 59 11.30 -12.22 5.17
N ALA A 60 11.91 -13.29 4.66
CA ALA A 60 13.33 -13.30 4.28
C ALA A 60 13.52 -12.66 2.90
N THR A 61 14.63 -11.91 2.74
CA THR A 61 15.04 -11.40 1.43
C THR A 61 15.58 -12.55 0.58
N LEU A 62 14.83 -12.97 -0.43
CA LEU A 62 15.20 -14.07 -1.32
C LEU A 62 15.39 -13.57 -2.75
N ALA A 63 16.53 -13.92 -3.36
CA ALA A 63 16.86 -13.53 -4.73
C ALA A 63 16.10 -14.34 -5.79
N ASN A 64 15.74 -15.58 -5.47
CA ASN A 64 14.98 -16.46 -6.36
C ASN A 64 13.48 -16.23 -6.19
N ARG A 65 12.78 -16.01 -7.31
CA ARG A 65 11.32 -15.77 -7.33
C ARG A 65 10.51 -16.96 -6.82
N PHE A 66 10.93 -18.18 -7.13
CA PHE A 66 10.21 -19.38 -6.68
C PHE A 66 10.31 -19.55 -5.16
N ASP A 67 11.52 -19.40 -4.60
CA ASP A 67 11.71 -19.48 -3.15
C ASP A 67 10.98 -18.36 -2.42
N ALA A 68 10.97 -17.14 -2.98
CA ALA A 68 10.19 -16.03 -2.45
C ALA A 68 8.68 -16.33 -2.42
N ALA A 69 8.15 -16.97 -3.47
CA ALA A 69 6.75 -17.38 -3.52
C ALA A 69 6.44 -18.50 -2.50
N MET A 70 7.34 -19.47 -2.34
CA MET A 70 7.21 -20.53 -1.34
C MET A 70 7.22 -19.98 0.09
N GLU A 71 8.11 -19.02 0.37
CA GLU A 71 8.13 -18.32 1.66
C GLU A 71 6.86 -17.53 1.91
N LEU A 72 6.36 -16.80 0.92
CA LEU A 72 5.08 -16.09 1.05
C LEU A 72 3.93 -17.05 1.40
N ILE A 73 3.83 -18.21 0.73
CA ILE A 73 2.81 -19.22 1.03
C ILE A 73 2.96 -19.75 2.46
N ARG A 74 4.19 -19.99 2.92
CA ARG A 74 4.47 -20.45 4.30
C ARG A 74 3.97 -19.43 5.32
N LEU A 75 4.29 -18.15 5.13
CA LEU A 75 3.89 -17.06 6.04
C LEU A 75 2.38 -16.86 6.05
N LEU A 76 1.71 -16.97 4.90
CA LEU A 76 0.25 -16.88 4.84
C LEU A 76 -0.44 -18.04 5.55
N LYS A 77 0.16 -19.24 5.56
CA LYS A 77 -0.32 -20.37 6.38
C LYS A 77 -0.11 -20.13 7.86
N GLU A 78 1.07 -19.65 8.26
CA GLU A 78 1.40 -19.28 9.65
C GLU A 78 0.41 -18.23 10.20
N ALA A 79 0.06 -17.24 9.37
CA ALA A 79 -0.91 -16.20 9.69
C ALA A 79 -2.38 -16.69 9.75
N GLY A 80 -2.65 -17.96 9.41
CA GLY A 80 -4.01 -18.51 9.33
C GLY A 80 -4.85 -17.91 8.19
N MET A 81 -4.19 -17.38 7.16
CA MET A 81 -4.81 -16.68 6.03
C MET A 81 -5.15 -17.62 4.86
N ILE A 82 -4.52 -18.80 4.82
CA ILE A 82 -4.80 -19.89 3.87
C ILE A 82 -5.13 -21.15 4.69
N PRO A 83 -6.21 -21.88 4.37
CA PRO A 83 -6.55 -23.15 5.03
C PRO A 83 -5.51 -24.26 4.82
#